data_AF-A0A397MB26-F1
#
_entry.id   AF-A0A397MB26-F1
#
_cell.length_a   1.000
_cell.length_b   1.000
_cell.length_c   1.000
_cell.angle_alpha   90.00
_cell.angle_beta   90.00
_cell.angle_gamma   90.00
#
_symmetry.space_group_name_H-M   'P 1'
#
loop_
_entity.id
_entity.type
_entity.pdbx_description
1 polymer ?
#
loop_
_entity_poly.entity_id
_entity_poly.type
_entity_poly.pdbx_seq_one_letter_code
_entity_poly.pdbx_strand_id
1 'polypeptide(L)'
;MQEMIALVGIVVALGLGAASPGPSFVMVAREAVATSRLNALAAALGMGLGGLLFATAALLGLQALFQAVPLAYLRCTGWVDRLAGAIMVGLGIRLIAGTARP
;
A
#
# COMPACT_ATOMS: atom_id res chain seq x y z
N MET A 1 25.14 -8.61 -2.26
CA MET A 1 24.32 -9.07 -3.40
C MET A 1 22.87 -9.31 -3.00
N GLN A 2 22.59 -9.97 -1.86
CA GLN A 2 21.22 -10.16 -1.31
C GLN A 2 20.43 -8.85 -1.19
N GLU A 3 21.01 -7.81 -0.57
CA GLU A 3 20.37 -6.51 -0.37
C GLU A 3 19.93 -5.87 -1.69
N MET A 4 20.77 -5.97 -2.72
CA MET A 4 20.47 -5.41 -4.04
C MET A 4 19.28 -6.13 -4.68
N ILE A 5 19.17 -7.45 -4.52
CA ILE A 5 18.03 -8.23 -5.03
C ILE A 5 16.74 -7.81 -4.29
N ALA A 6 16.81 -7.64 -2.97
CA ALA A 6 15.67 -7.21 -2.17
C ALA A 6 15.21 -5.80 -2.55
N LEU A 7 16.14 -4.84 -2.68
CA LEU A 7 15.84 -3.46 -3.08
C LEU A 7 15.24 -3.41 -4.48
N VAL A 8 15.79 -4.14 -5.45
CA VAL A 8 15.24 -4.23 -6.80
C VAL A 8 13.82 -4.81 -6.74
N GLY A 9 13.60 -5.88 -5.97
CA GLY A 9 12.27 -6.47 -5.79
C GLY A 9 11.24 -5.49 -5.21
N ILE A 10 11.63 -4.73 -4.19
CA ILE A 10 10.79 -3.69 -3.57
C ILE A 10 10.48 -2.59 -4.58
N VAL A 11 11.49 -2.06 -5.27
CA VAL A 11 11.32 -0.99 -6.27
C VAL A 11 10.40 -1.42 -7.41
N VAL A 12 10.59 -2.64 -7.92
CA VAL A 12 9.74 -3.19 -8.99
C VAL A 12 8.31 -3.37 -8.49
N ALA A 13 8.11 -3.98 -7.33
CA ALA A 13 6.78 -4.21 -6.77
C ALA A 13 6.03 -2.89 -6.49
N LEU A 14 6.69 -1.92 -5.85
CA LEU A 14 6.12 -0.61 -5.57
C LEU A 14 5.87 0.20 -6.86
N GLY A 15 6.80 0.14 -7.82
CA GLY A 15 6.66 0.81 -9.11
C GLY A 15 5.47 0.30 -9.91
N LEU A 16 5.32 -1.03 -10.00
CA LEU A 16 4.17 -1.66 -10.66
C LEU A 16 2.85 -1.33 -9.93
N GLY A 17 2.85 -1.38 -8.59
CA GLY A 17 1.69 -1.02 -7.78
C GLY A 17 1.27 0.44 -7.99
N ALA A 18 2.23 1.37 -7.97
CA ALA A 18 1.99 2.80 -8.15
C ALA A 18 1.55 3.18 -9.58
N ALA A 19 2.04 2.48 -10.60
CA ALA A 19 1.65 2.69 -11.99
C ALA A 19 0.24 2.17 -12.29
N SER A 20 -0.28 1.22 -11.50
CA SER A 20 -1.58 0.60 -11.73
C SER A 20 -2.74 1.56 -11.42
N PRO A 21 -3.71 1.76 -12.35
CA PRO A 21 -4.87 2.60 -12.08
C PRO A 21 -5.81 1.94 -11.07
N GLY A 22 -5.79 2.42 -9.82
CA GLY A 22 -6.66 1.94 -8.74
C GLY A 22 -7.97 2.72 -8.61
N PRO A 23 -8.86 2.32 -7.68
CA PRO A 23 -10.09 3.05 -7.36
C PRO A 23 -9.86 4.53 -7.00
N SER A 24 -8.76 4.83 -6.32
CA SER A 24 -8.36 6.20 -5.98
C SER A 24 -8.05 7.05 -7.22
N PHE A 25 -7.46 6.47 -8.27
CA PHE A 25 -7.23 7.15 -9.54
C PHE A 25 -8.57 7.48 -10.22
N VAL A 26 -9.49 6.52 -10.26
CA VAL A 26 -10.83 6.72 -10.84
C VAL A 26 -11.59 7.82 -10.09
N MET A 27 -11.51 7.85 -8.76
CA MET A 27 -12.13 8.89 -7.94
C MET A 27 -11.57 10.29 -8.30
N VAL A 28 -10.24 10.44 -8.33
CA VAL A 28 -9.59 11.73 -8.65
C VAL A 28 -9.87 12.15 -10.09
N ALA A 29 -9.82 11.23 -11.05
CA ALA A 29 -10.12 11.51 -12.45
C ALA A 29 -11.58 11.96 -12.62
N ARG A 30 -12.53 11.31 -11.92
CA ARG A 30 -13.93 11.73 -11.91
C ARG A 30 -14.10 13.12 -11.31
N GLU A 31 -13.43 13.42 -10.19
CA GLU A 31 -13.49 14.75 -9.56
C GLU A 31 -12.92 15.84 -10.49
N ALA A 32 -11.85 15.52 -11.24
CA ALA A 32 -11.22 16.44 -12.19
C ALA A 32 -12.14 16.79 -13.37
N VAL A 33 -12.96 15.83 -13.81
CA VAL A 33 -13.88 15.97 -14.94
C VAL A 33 -15.23 16.56 -14.51
N ALA A 34 -15.76 16.15 -13.36
CA ALA A 34 -17.10 16.51 -12.90
C ALA A 34 -17.16 17.86 -12.17
N THR A 35 -16.09 18.23 -11.45
CA THR A 35 -16.07 19.41 -10.59
C THR A 35 -15.00 20.41 -11.00
N SER A 36 -13.73 20.11 -10.72
CA SER A 36 -12.61 21.02 -10.94
C SER A 36 -11.27 20.30 -10.81
N ARG A 37 -10.30 20.69 -11.66
CA ARG A 37 -8.92 20.20 -11.59
C ARG A 37 -8.23 20.55 -10.27
N LEU A 38 -8.55 21.69 -9.66
CA LEU A 38 -7.96 22.10 -8.38
C LEU A 38 -8.45 21.21 -7.23
N ASN A 39 -9.73 20.85 -7.22
CA ASN A 39 -10.30 19.94 -6.22
C ASN A 39 -9.73 18.53 -6.36
N ALA A 40 -9.56 18.06 -7.60
CA ALA A 40 -8.91 16.78 -7.87
C ALA A 40 -7.44 16.77 -7.43
N LEU A 41 -6.69 17.85 -7.65
CA LEU A 41 -5.32 17.99 -7.17
C LEU A 41 -5.27 18.00 -5.64
N ALA A 42 -6.17 18.74 -4.98
CA ALA A 42 -6.26 18.76 -3.52
C ALA A 42 -6.58 17.36 -2.95
N ALA A 43 -7.49 16.61 -3.59
CA ALA A 43 -7.81 15.24 -3.21
C ALA A 43 -6.61 14.28 -3.41
N ALA A 44 -5.90 14.39 -4.54
CA ALA A 44 -4.71 13.60 -4.82
C ALA A 44 -3.58 13.88 -3.82
N LEU A 45 -3.31 15.15 -3.54
CA LEU A 45 -2.33 15.57 -2.53
C LEU A 45 -2.74 15.13 -1.13
N GLY A 46 -4.02 15.25 -0.78
CA GLY A 46 -4.56 14.79 0.50
C GLY A 46 -4.35 13.28 0.70
N MET A 47 -4.65 12.47 -0.32
CA MET A 47 -4.38 11.02 -0.28
C MET A 47 -2.88 10.72 -0.18
N GLY A 48 -2.04 11.42 -0.94
CA GLY A 48 -0.59 11.25 -0.90
C GLY A 48 0.02 11.60 0.46
N LEU A 49 -0.32 12.78 1.00
CA LEU A 49 0.15 13.22 2.32
C LEU A 49 -0.38 12.34 3.44
N GLY A 50 -1.66 11.94 3.39
CA GLY A 50 -2.23 11.00 4.35
C GLY A 50 -1.52 9.65 4.32
N GLY A 51 -1.22 9.12 3.13
CA GLY A 51 -0.45 7.89 2.96
C GLY A 51 0.98 8.01 3.52
N LEU A 52 1.66 9.13 3.25
CA LEU A 52 3.00 9.40 3.78
C LEU A 52 3.00 9.48 5.32
N LEU A 53 2.07 10.23 5.90
CA LEU A 53 1.93 10.35 7.36
C LEU A 53 1.63 9.01 8.01
N PHE A 54 0.76 8.20 7.39
CA PHE A 54 0.46 6.86 7.89
C PHE A 54 1.67 5.93 7.79
N ALA A 55 2.39 5.94 6.66
CA ALA A 55 3.58 5.12 6.46
C ALA A 55 4.70 5.47 7.44
N THR A 56 4.96 6.77 7.68
CA THR A 56 5.97 7.19 8.66
C THR A 56 5.57 6.79 10.08
N ALA A 57 4.31 6.98 10.47
CA ALA A 57 3.80 6.53 11.77
C ALA A 57 3.93 5.02 11.94
N ALA A 58 3.62 4.24 10.90
CA ALA A 58 3.76 2.78 10.91
C ALA A 58 5.22 2.34 11.05
N LEU A 59 6.16 2.96 10.32
CA LEU A 59 7.58 2.66 10.42
C LEU A 59 8.13 2.98 11.82
N LEU A 60 7.80 4.15 12.38
CA LEU A 60 8.20 4.53 13.72
C LEU A 60 7.61 3.62 14.79
N GLY A 61 6.33 3.26 14.67
CA GLY A 61 5.66 2.33 15.57
C GLY A 61 6.25 0.93 15.51
N LEU A 62 6.57 0.44 14.31
CA LEU A 62 7.21 -0.86 14.11
C LEU A 62 8.63 -0.88 14.70
N GLN A 63 9.40 0.19 14.48
CA GLN A 63 10.73 0.35 15.09
C GLN A 63 10.64 0.36 16.62
N ALA A 64 9.69 1.11 17.19
CA ALA A 64 9.47 1.13 18.64
C ALA A 64 9.09 -0.25 19.19
N LEU A 65 8.25 -1.00 18.46
CA LEU A 65 7.86 -2.36 18.84
C LEU A 65 9.05 -3.32 18.83
N PHE A 66 9.93 -3.22 17.83
CA PHE A 66 11.14 -4.05 17.74
C PHE A 66 12.09 -3.82 18.90
N GLN A 67 12.18 -2.58 19.40
CA GLN A 67 12.99 -2.25 20.57
C GLN A 67 12.34 -2.72 21.87
N ALA A 68 11.01 -2.63 21.98
CA ALA A 68 10.30 -2.93 23.23
C ALA A 68 10.21 -4.44 23.53
N VAL A 69 9.87 -5.29 22.53
CA VAL A 69 9.65 -6.73 22.77
C VAL A 69 10.17 -7.62 21.63
N PRO A 70 11.50 -7.82 21.53
CA PRO A 70 12.11 -8.54 20.40
C PRO A 70 11.65 -10.00 20.27
N LEU A 71 11.49 -10.69 21.41
CA LEU A 71 11.14 -12.12 21.44
C LEU A 71 9.69 -12.38 21.01
N ALA A 72 8.77 -11.47 21.31
CA ALA A 72 7.38 -11.59 20.89
C ALA A 72 7.26 -11.40 19.36
N TYR A 73 8.03 -10.45 18.81
CA TYR A 73 8.09 -10.23 17.37
C TYR A 73 8.59 -11.46 16.60
N LEU A 74 9.72 -12.05 17.02
CA LEU A 74 10.31 -13.22 16.37
C LEU A 74 9.35 -14.43 16.29
N ARG A 75 8.48 -14.60 17.30
CA ARG A 75 7.47 -15.67 17.31
C ARG A 75 6.27 -15.35 16.42
N CYS A 76 5.92 -14.08 16.27
CA CYS A 76 4.69 -13.66 15.60
C CYS A 76 4.90 -13.34 14.11
N THR A 77 6.08 -12.84 13.71
CA THR A 77 6.38 -12.38 12.34
C THR A 77 6.04 -13.44 11.29
N GLY A 78 6.41 -14.70 11.52
CA GLY A 78 6.16 -15.77 10.55
C GLY A 78 4.68 -16.03 10.25
N TRP A 79 3.79 -15.82 11.23
CA TRP A 79 2.34 -15.93 11.01
C TRP A 79 1.77 -14.65 10.41
N VAL A 80 2.23 -13.49 10.90
CA VAL A 80 1.81 -12.18 10.41
C VAL A 80 2.13 -12.01 8.92
N ASP A 81 3.34 -12.34 8.49
CA ASP A 81 3.77 -12.19 7.09
C ASP A 81 2.96 -13.09 6.16
N ARG A 82 2.68 -14.33 6.59
CA ARG A 82 1.84 -15.26 5.83
C ARG A 82 0.40 -14.80 5.74
N LEU A 83 -0.18 -14.33 6.83
CA LEU A 83 -1.54 -13.78 6.86
C LEU A 83 -1.65 -12.54 5.99
N ALA A 84 -0.70 -11.60 6.09
CA ALA A 84 -0.66 -10.40 5.27
C ALA A 84 -0.54 -10.74 3.78
N GLY A 85 0.37 -11.66 3.42
CA GLY A 85 0.52 -12.15 2.06
C GLY A 85 -0.75 -12.83 1.53
N ALA A 86 -1.37 -13.69 2.33
CA ALA A 86 -2.61 -14.38 1.97
C ALA A 86 -3.78 -13.40 1.76
N ILE A 87 -3.92 -12.40 2.64
CA ILE A 87 -4.94 -11.35 2.50
C ILE A 87 -4.69 -10.53 1.23
N MET A 88 -3.45 -10.14 0.95
CA MET A 88 -3.12 -9.37 -0.26
C MET A 88 -3.40 -10.16 -1.54
N VAL A 89 -3.01 -11.43 -1.60
CA VAL A 89 -3.33 -12.31 -2.73
C VAL A 89 -4.84 -12.47 -2.86
N GLY A 90 -5.55 -12.69 -1.74
CA GLY A 90 -7.01 -12.80 -1.73
C GLY A 90 -7.72 -11.54 -2.23
N LEU A 91 -7.27 -10.35 -1.80
CA LEU A 91 -7.79 -9.08 -2.28
C LEU A 91 -7.48 -8.86 -3.77
N GLY A 92 -6.29 -9.22 -4.22
CA GLY A 92 -5.91 -9.17 -5.64
C GLY A 92 -6.79 -10.05 -6.51
N ILE A 93 -7.00 -11.31 -6.10
CA ILE A 93 -7.93 -12.24 -6.79
C ILE A 93 -9.35 -11.66 -6.78
N ARG A 94 -9.80 -11.10 -5.65
CA ARG A 94 -11.16 -10.53 -5.54
C ARG A 94 -11.36 -9.30 -6.42
N LEU A 95 -10.33 -8.48 -6.62
CA LEU A 95 -10.36 -7.36 -7.55
C LEU A 95 -10.51 -7.83 -9.00
N ILE A 96 -9.75 -8.86 -9.40
CA ILE A 96 -9.84 -9.46 -10.74
C ILE A 96 -11.20 -10.14 -10.94
N ALA A 97 -11.69 -10.88 -9.95
CA ALA A 97 -13.01 -11.53 -10.03
C ALA A 97 -14.17 -10.51 -10.00
N GLY A 98 -13.97 -9.34 -9.38
CA GLY A 98 -14.94 -8.26 -9.30
C GLY A 98 -15.27 -7.61 -10.64
N THR A 99 -14.38 -7.70 -11.63
CA THR A 99 -14.65 -7.20 -12.99
C THR A 99 -15.55 -8.12 -13.82
N ALA A 100 -15.87 -9.32 -13.33
CA ALA A 100 -16.71 -10.32 -14.02
C ALA A 100 -18.20 -10.23 -13.68
N ARG A 101 -18.62 -9.25 -12.85
CA ARG A 101 -20.04 -8.96 -12.60
C ARG A 101 -20.41 -7.65 -13.30
N PRO A 102 -21.36 -7.68 -14.27
CA PRO A 102 -21.77 -6.49 -15.02
C PRO A 102 -22.47 -5.45 -14.15
#